data_AF-A0A615YB78-F1
#
_entry.id   AF-A0A615YB78-F1
#
_cell.length_a   1.000
_cell.length_b   1.000
_cell.length_c   1.000
_cell.angle_alpha   90.00
_cell.angle_beta   90.00
_cell.angle_gamma   90.00
#
_symmetry.space_group_name_H-M   'P 1'
#
loop_
_entity.id
_entity.type
_entity.pdbx_description
1 polymer ?
#
loop_
_entity_poly.entity_id
_entity_poly.type
_entity_poly.pdbx_seq_one_letter_code
_entity_poly.pdbx_strand_id
1 'polypeptide(L)' 'MSGLHPLEQWAQAGCLIGAGIPRQRVAIIYDVGLSTLYRKFPAGYR' A
#
# COMPACT_ATOMS: atom_id res chain seq x y z
N MET A 1 6.21 -10.89 18.88
CA MET A 1 6.08 -9.68 18.03
C MET A 1 6.99 -9.88 16.82
N SER A 2 6.48 -10.53 15.77
CA SER A 2 7.29 -11.01 14.65
C SER A 2 7.63 -9.87 13.68
N GLY A 3 8.88 -9.42 13.72
CA GLY A 3 9.42 -8.29 12.97
C GLY A 3 9.80 -8.59 11.51
N LEU A 4 8.91 -9.18 10.70
CA LEU A 4 9.14 -9.35 9.25
C LEU A 4 7.95 -8.90 8.36
N HIS A 5 7.02 -8.10 8.90
CA HIS A 5 5.81 -7.65 8.21
C HIS A 5 5.90 -6.56 7.11
N PRO A 6 6.98 -5.76 6.92
CA PRO A 6 6.91 -4.64 5.97
C PRO A 6 6.75 -5.09 4.51
N LEU A 7 7.40 -6.18 4.12
CA LEU A 7 7.38 -6.67 2.74
C LEU A 7 6.01 -7.26 2.37
N GLU A 8 5.42 -8.05 3.27
CA GLU A 8 4.07 -8.59 3.09
C GLU A 8 3.01 -7.47 3.09
N GLN A 9 3.20 -6.45 3.94
CA GLN A 9 2.31 -5.28 3.97
C GLN A 9 2.31 -4.54 2.62
N TRP A 10 3.49 -4.33 2.02
CA TRP A 10 3.58 -3.71 0.69
C TRP A 10 3.02 -4.61 -0.41
N ALA A 11 3.23 -5.92 -0.35
CA ALA A 11 2.64 -6.85 -1.31
C ALA A 11 1.10 -6.77 -1.28
N GLN A 12 0.50 -6.81 -0.08
CA GLN A 12 -0.95 -6.69 0.07
C GLN A 12 -1.48 -5.30 -0.31
N ALA A 13 -0.79 -4.22 0.08
CA ALA A 13 -1.15 -2.86 -0.32
C ALA A 13 -1.15 -2.71 -1.85
N GLY A 14 -0.15 -3.29 -2.52
CA GLY A 14 -0.07 -3.34 -3.99
C GLY A 14 -1.25 -4.11 -4.61
N CYS A 15 -1.61 -5.27 -4.05
CA CYS A 15 -2.79 -6.04 -4.50
C CYS A 15 -4.09 -5.25 -4.36
N LEU A 16 -4.30 -4.54 -3.24
CA LEU A 16 -5.49 -3.72 -3.04
C LEU A 16 -5.56 -2.56 -4.04
N ILE A 17 -4.44 -1.88 -4.28
CA ILE A 17 -4.36 -0.80 -5.28
C ILE A 17 -4.64 -1.36 -6.69
N GLY A 18 -4.06 -2.51 -7.05
CA GLY A 18 -4.32 -3.18 -8.33
C GLY A 18 -5.76 -3.66 -8.50
N ALA A 19 -6.43 -4.03 -7.41
CA ALA A 19 -7.86 -4.34 -7.37
C ALA A 19 -8.76 -3.08 -7.45
N GLY A 20 -8.18 -1.88 -7.56
CA GLY A 20 -8.91 -0.62 -7.70
C GLY A 20 -9.32 0.03 -6.38
N ILE A 21 -8.81 -0.45 -5.23
CA ILE A 21 -9.07 0.18 -3.94
C ILE A 21 -8.35 1.55 -3.91
N PRO A 22 -9.03 2.63 -3.49
CA PRO A 22 -8.42 3.96 -3.48
C PRO A 22 -7.25 4.02 -2.50
N ARG A 23 -6.15 4.64 -2.92
CA ARG A 23 -4.92 4.81 -2.12
C ARG A 23 -5.18 5.46 -0.75
N GLN A 24 -6.18 6.33 -0.65
CA GLN A 24 -6.58 6.93 0.64
C GLN A 24 -7.11 5.90 1.64
N ARG A 25 -7.84 4.88 1.16
CA ARG A 25 -8.32 3.79 2.02
C ARG A 25 -7.18 2.85 2.42
N VAL A 26 -6.28 2.55 1.49
CA VAL A 26 -5.09 1.74 1.75
C VAL A 26 -4.16 2.44 2.76
N ALA A 27 -4.02 3.76 2.69
CA ALA A 27 -3.26 4.57 3.65
C ALA A 27 -3.77 4.40 5.08
N ILE A 28 -5.10 4.39 5.27
CA ILE A 28 -5.74 4.20 6.57
C ILE A 28 -5.53 2.77 7.10
N ILE A 29 -5.69 1.75 6.25
CA ILE A 29 -5.57 0.33 6.63
C ILE A 29 -4.17 0.02 7.18
N TYR A 30 -3.15 0.59 6.57
CA TYR A 30 -1.75 0.31 6.90
C TYR A 30 -1.07 1.40 7.73
N ASP A 31 -1.80 2.44 8.10
CA ASP A 31 -1.29 3.61 8.83
C ASP A 31 -0.06 4.24 8.14
N VAL A 32 -0.16 4.48 6.83
CA VAL A 32 0.92 5.06 6.03
C VAL A 32 0.48 6.34 5.33
N GLY A 33 1.44 7.25 5.12
CA GLY A 33 1.21 8.47 4.34
C GLY A 33 0.86 8.18 2.88
N LEU A 34 -0.05 8.98 2.31
CA LEU A 34 -0.42 8.89 0.90
C LEU A 34 0.78 9.11 -0.04
N SER A 35 1.70 9.99 0.36
CA SER A 35 2.97 10.23 -0.34
C SER A 35 3.85 8.97 -0.40
N THR A 36 3.87 8.18 0.67
CA THR A 36 4.57 6.88 0.71
C THR A 36 3.96 5.91 -0.29
N LEU A 37 2.63 5.83 -0.36
CA LEU A 37 1.93 4.99 -1.33
C LEU A 37 2.16 5.44 -2.77
N TYR A 38 2.19 6.75 -3.06
CA TYR A 38 2.52 7.23 -4.40
C TYR A 38 3.97 6.95 -4.79
N ARG A 39 4.91 7.00 -3.84
CA ARG A 39 6.33 6.68 -4.10
C ARG A 39 6.55 5.18 -4.33
N LYS A 40 5.78 4.31 -3.67
CA LYS A 40 5.84 2.86 -3.86
C LYS A 40 5.02 2.36 -5.04
N PHE A 41 3.85 2.96 -5.26
CA PHE A 41 2.85 2.59 -6.26
C PHE A 41 2.41 3.84 -7.05
N PRO A 42 3.22 4.26 -8.05
CA PRO A 42 2.98 5.48 -8.82
C PRO A 42 1.63 5.44 -9.56
N ALA A 43 1.19 6.61 -10.05
CA ALA A 43 0.00 6.70 -10.90
C ALA A 43 0.25 5.91 -12.20
N GLY A 44 -0.52 4.84 -12.43
CA GLY A 44 -0.28 3.88 -13.50
C GLY A 44 0.29 2.53 -13.04
N TYR A 45 0.54 2.35 -11.73
CA TYR A 45 0.83 1.03 -11.17
C TYR A 45 -0.34 0.06 -11.44
N ARG A 46 -0.09 -0.97 -12.25
CA ARG A 46 -0.98 -2.09 -12.57
C ARG A 46 -0.20 -3.38 -12.39
#